data_AF-F3ATB6-F1
#
_entry.id   AF-F3ATB6-F1
#
_cell.length_a   1.000
_cell.length_b   1.000
_cell.length_c   1.000
_cell.angle_alpha   90.00
_cell.angle_beta   90.00
_cell.angle_gamma   90.00
#
_symmetry.space_group_name_H-M   'P 1'
#
loop_
_entity.id
_entity.type
_entity.pdbx_description
1 polymer ?
#
loop_
_entity_poly.entity_id
_entity_poly.type
_entity_poly.pdbx_seq_one_letter_code
_entity_poly.pdbx_strand_id
1 'polypeptide(L)'
;GRMIYIYPEKNLRAYPGVERGSVEWDETYKIRVNVEKSINHFKDSFCIAGRKTQNEKTLHADLLLAGISQLITVMVADKIHQHQYIRSLKPLIA
;
A
#
# COMPACT_ATOMS: atom_id res chain seq x y z
N GLY A 1 2.62 10.06 -25.94
CA GLY A 1 3.91 10.75 -26.12
C GLY A 1 4.62 10.84 -24.78
N ARG A 2 5.93 10.60 -24.74
CA ARG A 2 6.76 10.73 -23.53
C ARG A 2 7.10 12.21 -23.37
N MET A 3 6.35 12.94 -22.54
CA MET A 3 6.59 14.37 -22.32
C MET A 3 7.66 14.52 -21.23
N ILE A 4 8.86 14.92 -21.63
CA ILE A 4 9.98 15.21 -20.73
C ILE A 4 9.93 16.72 -20.46
N TYR A 5 9.18 17.12 -19.43
CA TYR A 5 9.11 18.52 -19.03
C TYR A 5 10.08 18.76 -17.87
N ILE A 6 11.29 19.20 -18.20
CA ILE A 6 12.29 19.62 -17.21
C ILE A 6 12.22 21.15 -17.16
N TYR A 7 11.61 21.70 -16.11
CA TYR A 7 11.62 23.14 -15.90
C TYR A 7 13.03 23.58 -15.47
N PRO A 8 13.58 24.69 -15.99
CA PRO A 8 14.92 25.19 -15.62
C PRO A 8 15.11 25.41 -14.12
N GLU A 9 14.02 25.71 -13.42
CA GLU A 9 13.97 26.04 -12.00
C GLU A 9 13.74 24.81 -11.10
N LYS A 10 13.87 23.58 -11.62
CA LYS A 10 13.64 22.34 -10.85
C LYS A 10 14.35 22.32 -9.50
N ASN A 11 15.57 22.86 -9.44
CA ASN A 11 16.40 22.92 -8.24
C ASN A 11 15.90 23.90 -7.17
N LEU A 12 14.92 24.76 -7.48
CA LEU A 12 14.30 25.68 -6.52
C LEU A 12 13.14 25.03 -5.74
N ARG A 13 12.72 23.80 -6.09
CA ARG A 13 11.71 23.05 -5.33
C ARG A 13 12.34 22.25 -4.20
N ALA A 14 11.65 22.20 -3.06
CA ALA A 14 12.01 21.29 -1.96
C ALA A 14 11.88 19.81 -2.35
N TYR A 15 10.90 19.47 -3.19
CA TYR A 15 10.65 18.10 -3.66
C TYR A 15 10.38 18.10 -5.18
N PRO A 16 11.43 18.20 -6.01
CA PRO A 16 11.28 18.14 -7.45
C PRO A 16 10.89 16.73 -7.90
N GLY A 17 10.10 16.63 -8.97
CA GLY A 17 9.73 15.33 -9.54
C GLY A 17 10.94 14.60 -10.15
N VAL A 18 10.96 13.29 -10.03
CA VAL A 18 11.97 12.43 -10.68
C VAL A 18 11.64 12.27 -12.16
N GLU A 19 12.67 12.32 -13.01
CA GLU A 19 12.50 12.23 -14.46
C GLU A 19 12.11 10.81 -14.90
N ARG A 20 11.08 10.68 -15.74
CA ARG A 20 10.54 9.37 -16.13
C ARG A 20 11.51 8.58 -17.02
N GLY A 21 11.98 7.45 -16.49
CA GLY A 21 12.96 6.58 -17.14
C GLY A 21 14.40 6.84 -16.72
N SER A 22 14.63 7.70 -15.72
CA SER A 22 15.87 7.65 -14.96
C SER A 22 15.90 6.38 -14.11
N VAL A 23 17.11 5.97 -13.69
CA VAL A 23 17.30 4.84 -12.78
C VAL A 23 16.51 5.05 -11.47
N GLU A 24 16.58 6.25 -10.90
CA GLU A 24 15.82 6.62 -9.70
C GLU A 24 14.31 6.46 -9.90
N TRP A 25 13.78 6.82 -11.08
CA TRP A 25 12.37 6.64 -11.38
C TRP A 25 12.00 5.17 -11.50
N ASP A 26 12.79 4.36 -12.21
CA ASP A 26 12.51 2.93 -12.38
C ASP A 26 12.54 2.18 -11.04
N GLU A 27 13.49 2.52 -10.17
CA GLU A 27 13.60 1.96 -8.81
C GLU A 27 12.42 2.38 -7.92
N THR A 28 12.12 3.68 -7.88
CA THR A 28 11.09 4.25 -7.00
C THR A 28 9.68 3.88 -7.45
N TYR A 29 9.40 3.95 -8.76
CA TYR A 29 8.07 3.71 -9.31
C TYR A 29 7.62 2.27 -9.12
N LYS A 30 8.56 1.30 -9.16
CA LYS A 30 8.29 -0.11 -8.85
C LYS A 30 7.80 -0.29 -7.41
N ILE A 31 8.44 0.39 -6.45
CA ILE A 31 8.04 0.35 -5.04
C ILE A 31 6.66 1.00 -4.87
N ARG A 32 6.42 2.15 -5.52
CA ARG A 32 5.14 2.87 -5.42
C ARG A 32 3.95 2.00 -5.81
N VAL A 33 4.06 1.26 -6.92
CA VAL A 33 3.00 0.35 -7.38
C VAL A 33 2.71 -0.74 -6.34
N ASN A 34 3.75 -1.27 -5.69
CA ASN A 34 3.57 -2.27 -4.64
C ASN A 34 2.90 -1.68 -3.39
N VAL A 35 3.28 -0.46 -3.00
CA VAL A 35 2.66 0.26 -1.87
C VAL A 35 1.18 0.54 -2.16
N GLU A 36 0.85 1.06 -3.35
CA GLU A 36 -0.54 1.33 -3.75
C GLU A 36 -1.39 0.05 -3.75
N LYS A 37 -0.87 -1.06 -4.28
CA LYS A 37 -1.54 -2.37 -4.22
C LYS A 37 -1.75 -2.85 -2.78
N SER A 38 -0.73 -2.73 -1.93
CA SER A 38 -0.81 -3.12 -0.52
C SER A 38 -1.88 -2.31 0.23
N ILE A 39 -1.91 -0.99 0.03
CA ILE A 39 -2.94 -0.10 0.60
C ILE A 39 -4.34 -0.49 0.11
N ASN A 40 -4.49 -0.81 -1.18
CA ASN A 40 -5.78 -1.24 -1.71
C ASN A 40 -6.27 -2.54 -1.07
N HIS A 41 -5.40 -3.55 -0.96
CA HIS A 41 -5.72 -4.80 -0.28
C HIS A 41 -6.00 -4.60 1.20
N PHE A 42 -5.24 -3.75 1.88
CA PHE A 42 -5.47 -3.40 3.27
C PHE A 42 -6.87 -2.81 3.48
N LYS A 43 -7.24 -1.86 2.62
CA LYS A 43 -8.54 -1.19 2.67
C LYS A 43 -9.72 -2.13 2.47
N ASP A 44 -9.60 -3.02 1.49
CA ASP A 44 -10.69 -3.91 1.07
C ASP A 44 -10.79 -5.18 1.94
N SER A 45 -9.66 -5.85 2.20
CA SER A 45 -9.64 -7.11 2.93
C SER A 45 -9.85 -6.95 4.44
N PHE A 46 -9.40 -5.83 5.02
CA PHE A 46 -9.46 -5.55 6.46
C PHE A 46 -10.47 -4.45 6.81
N CYS A 47 -11.50 -4.27 5.97
CA CYS A 47 -12.71 -3.49 6.25
C CYS A 47 -12.50 -1.99 6.58
N ILE A 48 -11.36 -1.40 6.25
CA ILE A 48 -11.08 0.04 6.47
C ILE A 48 -11.88 0.93 5.51
N ALA A 49 -12.11 0.47 4.27
CA ALA A 49 -12.89 1.21 3.28
C ALA A 49 -14.40 1.25 3.61
N GLY A 50 -14.95 0.16 4.14
CA GLY A 50 -16.38 -0.01 4.43
C GLY A 50 -16.79 0.26 5.88
N ARG A 51 -15.98 0.99 6.64
CA ARG A 51 -16.22 1.23 8.07
C ARG A 51 -17.52 2.00 8.31
N LYS A 52 -18.22 1.66 9.39
CA LYS A 52 -19.44 2.36 9.86
C LYS A 52 -19.16 3.35 11.00
N THR A 53 -18.01 3.21 11.65
CA THR A 53 -17.57 4.04 12.78
C THR A 53 -17.01 5.37 12.28
N GLN A 54 -17.40 6.46 12.95
CA GLN A 54 -16.92 7.82 12.67
C GLN A 54 -16.22 8.48 13.86
N ASN A 55 -16.24 7.85 15.03
CA ASN A 55 -15.52 8.31 16.21
C ASN A 55 -14.01 8.16 16.00
N GLU A 56 -13.24 9.22 16.28
CA GLU A 56 -11.78 9.27 16.08
C GLU A 56 -11.03 8.18 16.87
N LYS A 57 -11.37 7.97 18.15
CA LYS A 57 -10.71 6.96 18.98
C LYS A 57 -10.96 5.55 18.47
N THR A 58 -12.20 5.27 18.08
CA THR A 58 -12.58 3.97 17.51
C THR A 58 -11.92 3.78 16.15
N LEU A 59 -11.87 4.81 15.31
CA LEU A 59 -11.20 4.76 14.02
C LEU A 59 -9.71 4.44 14.15
N HIS A 60 -9.04 5.07 15.11
CA HIS A 60 -7.64 4.82 15.38
C HIS A 60 -7.41 3.37 15.85
N ALA A 61 -8.24 2.89 16.77
CA ALA A 61 -8.18 1.51 17.23
C ALA A 61 -8.45 0.50 16.10
N ASP A 62 -9.48 0.73 15.28
CA ASP A 62 -9.83 -0.10 14.13
C ASP A 62 -8.66 -0.18 13.14
N LEU A 63 -7.99 0.95 12.87
CA LEU A 63 -6.83 1.00 11.98
C LEU A 63 -5.67 0.16 12.52
N LEU A 64 -5.36 0.26 13.81
CA LEU A 64 -4.30 -0.54 14.44
C LEU A 64 -4.63 -2.03 14.43
N LEU A 65 -5.88 -2.39 14.77
CA LEU A 65 -6.34 -3.78 14.75
C LEU A 65 -6.31 -4.38 13.34
N ALA A 66 -6.69 -3.63 12.33
CA ALA A 66 -6.57 -4.04 10.94
C ALA A 66 -5.11 -4.28 10.56
N GLY A 67 -4.19 -3.39 10.97
CA GLY A 67 -2.75 -3.54 10.74
C GLY A 67 -2.19 -4.81 11.37
N ILE A 68 -2.51 -5.07 12.65
CA ILE A 68 -2.12 -6.30 13.35
C ILE A 68 -2.68 -7.54 12.64
N SER A 69 -3.95 -7.50 12.25
CA SER A 69 -4.62 -8.60 11.54
C SER A 69 -3.97 -8.89 10.18
N GLN A 70 -3.51 -7.85 9.47
CA GLN A 70 -2.76 -8.00 8.23
C GLN A 70 -1.43 -8.71 8.46
N LEU A 71 -0.68 -8.34 9.51
CA LEU A 71 0.59 -9.01 9.84
C LEU A 71 0.37 -10.47 10.22
N ILE A 72 -0.67 -10.76 11.01
CA ILE A 72 -1.05 -12.14 11.34
C ILE A 72 -1.38 -12.92 10.06
N THR A 73 -2.10 -12.31 9.11
CA THR A 73 -2.42 -12.93 7.81
C THR A 73 -1.15 -13.32 7.05
N VAL A 74 -0.16 -12.43 7.01
CA VAL A 74 1.14 -12.71 6.38
C VAL A 74 1.85 -13.89 7.06
N MET A 75 1.91 -13.86 8.40
CA MET A 75 2.55 -14.94 9.17
C MET A 75 1.89 -16.29 8.95
N VAL A 76 0.55 -16.34 8.98
CA VAL A 76 -0.20 -17.58 8.77
C VAL A 76 0.03 -18.10 7.36
N ALA A 77 -0.11 -17.25 6.33
CA ALA A 77 0.09 -17.64 4.92
C ALA A 77 1.48 -18.22 4.68
N ASP A 78 2.51 -17.64 5.31
CA ASP A 78 3.88 -18.16 5.24
C ASP A 78 4.02 -19.52 5.95
N LYS A 79 3.45 -19.68 7.14
CA LYS A 79 3.51 -20.93 7.93
C LYS A 79 2.80 -22.10 7.26
N ILE A 80 1.73 -21.86 6.53
CA ILE A 80 1.03 -22.91 5.77
C ILE A 80 1.58 -23.10 4.35
N HIS A 81 2.66 -22.38 3.99
CA HIS A 81 3.27 -22.35 2.66
C HIS A 81 2.29 -22.00 1.53
N GLN A 82 1.25 -21.21 1.82
CA GLN A 82 0.27 -20.75 0.85
C GLN A 82 0.42 -19.23 0.64
N HIS A 83 1.51 -18.83 0.02
CA HIS A 83 1.84 -17.40 -0.19
C HIS A 83 0.83 -16.65 -1.05
N GLN A 84 -0.02 -17.34 -1.80
CA GLN A 84 -1.14 -16.73 -2.51
C GLN A 84 -2.16 -16.05 -1.58
N TYR A 85 -2.24 -16.47 -0.31
CA TYR A 85 -3.16 -15.92 0.69
C TYR A 85 -2.55 -14.80 1.55
N ILE A 86 -1.35 -14.32 1.22
CA ILE A 86 -0.66 -13.25 1.97
C ILE A 86 -1.47 -11.94 2.06
N ARG A 87 -2.49 -11.77 1.21
CA ARG A 87 -3.35 -10.58 1.15
C ARG A 87 -4.70 -10.76 1.84
N SER A 88 -5.17 -12.00 2.00
CA SER A 88 -6.46 -12.29 2.61
C SER A 88 -6.57 -13.78 2.95
N LEU A 89 -6.93 -14.09 4.19
CA LEU A 89 -7.24 -15.45 4.63
C LEU A 89 -8.74 -15.79 4.46
N LYS A 90 -9.57 -14.89 3.91
CA LYS A 90 -11.00 -15.18 3.67
C LYS A 90 -11.23 -16.51 2.93
N PRO A 91 -10.43 -16.90 1.92
CA PRO A 91 -10.60 -18.19 1.25
C PRO A 91 -10.36 -19.44 2.11
N LEU A 92 -9.70 -19.31 3.27
CA LEU A 92 -9.39 -20.43 4.17
C LEU A 92 -10.49 -20.72 5.19
N ILE A 93 -11.48 -19.82 5.32
CA ILE A 93 -12.55 -19.88 6.32
C ILE A 93 -13.89 -20.24 5.65
N ALA A 94 -13.85 -20.78 4.41
CA ALA A 94 -15.02 -21.19 3.65
C ALA A 94 -15.62 -22.51 4.14
#